data_AF-A0A2U9IDD1-F1
#
_entry.id   AF-A0A2U9IDD1-F1
#
_cell.length_a   1.000
_cell.length_b   1.000
_cell.length_c   1.000
_cell.angle_alpha   90.00
_cell.angle_beta   90.00
_cell.angle_gamma   90.00
#
_symmetry.space_group_name_H-M   'P 1'
#
loop_
_entity.id
_entity.type
_entity.pdbx_description
1 polymer ?
#
loop_
_entity_poly.entity_id
_entity_poly.type
_entity_poly.pdbx_seq_one_letter_code
_entity_poly.pdbx_strand_id
1 'polypeptide(L)'
;MSKSPQFFLEYIEDGIVDWDYALDARENIRNKYEKLLKEGSITKEEFEKYENRKINYLQQAVEKLSKGLLLIYAGIILLPFMIVAEMSNFGIKHPREMQEIINNARNHIKKSVSLNEIEKLGHEPIKESNLKELLELTQRNYRRYLGNEGIAKCLKSVENFITSSIKNRKWETLWEIVKKCEKLFNLSQLMKENLQLFVKCINNDKESCRKLNLSDAVLDQLAKNPYIINFSFAMTEMSIKEFIDMSILASYLEPLSTITRYSISSNPAYITRKELLEDVREHQDDIISFLEMKVQIVKNLVKNDEFVENMSKLYEVFGKILQNP
;
A
#
# COMPACT_ATOMS: atom_id res chain seq x y z
N MET A 1 -6.58 -22.68 7.30
CA MET A 1 -7.37 -21.49 6.95
C MET A 1 -6.44 -20.29 7.06
N SER A 2 -6.29 -19.47 6.01
CA SER A 2 -5.36 -18.35 6.06
C SER A 2 -5.89 -17.29 7.03
N LYS A 3 -5.06 -16.89 8.00
CA LYS A 3 -5.38 -15.82 8.97
C LYS A 3 -5.24 -14.40 8.35
N SER A 4 -4.88 -14.32 7.06
CA SER A 4 -4.54 -13.07 6.37
C SER A 4 -5.67 -12.03 6.30
N PRO A 5 -6.94 -12.41 6.06
CA PRO A 5 -8.05 -11.43 6.08
C PRO A 5 -8.30 -10.85 7.46
N GLN A 6 -8.12 -11.67 8.51
CA GLN A 6 -8.30 -11.25 9.89
C GLN A 6 -7.23 -10.24 10.31
N PHE A 7 -5.95 -10.49 10.00
CA PHE A 7 -4.87 -9.56 10.33
C PHE A 7 -4.93 -8.26 9.52
N PHE A 8 -5.38 -8.33 8.27
CA PHE A 8 -5.68 -7.13 7.50
C PHE A 8 -6.68 -6.26 8.26
N LEU A 9 -7.79 -6.84 8.70
CA LEU A 9 -8.82 -6.12 9.47
C LEU A 9 -8.26 -5.57 10.78
N GLU A 10 -7.52 -6.37 11.56
CA GLU A 10 -6.92 -5.93 12.83
C GLU A 10 -6.00 -4.70 12.65
N TYR A 11 -5.09 -4.72 11.67
CA TYR A 11 -4.23 -3.56 11.40
C TYR A 11 -5.00 -2.34 10.89
N ILE A 12 -6.06 -2.55 10.10
CA ILE A 12 -6.90 -1.44 9.64
C ILE A 12 -7.67 -0.83 10.81
N GLU A 13 -8.30 -1.64 11.66
CA GLU A 13 -9.04 -1.21 12.84
C GLU A 13 -8.13 -0.45 13.81
N ASP A 14 -6.96 -1.01 14.14
CA ASP A 14 -6.00 -0.35 15.01
C ASP A 14 -5.49 0.98 14.42
N GLY A 15 -5.31 1.05 13.10
CA GLY A 15 -4.90 2.27 12.40
C GLY A 15 -6.00 3.33 12.39
N ILE A 16 -7.26 2.92 12.29
CA ILE A 16 -8.44 3.80 12.41
C ILE A 16 -8.53 4.38 13.82
N VAL A 17 -8.28 3.57 14.86
CA VAL A 17 -8.29 4.04 16.25
C VAL A 17 -7.23 5.12 16.47
N ASP A 18 -6.00 4.92 15.97
CA ASP A 18 -4.95 5.95 16.08
C ASP A 18 -5.27 7.21 15.28
N TRP A 19 -5.95 7.07 14.14
CA TRP A 19 -6.45 8.19 13.37
C TRP A 19 -7.47 9.01 14.17
N ASP A 20 -8.42 8.34 14.83
CA ASP A 20 -9.42 9.02 15.67
C ASP A 20 -8.72 9.74 16.85
N TYR A 21 -7.68 9.15 17.45
CA TYR A 21 -6.85 9.85 18.45
C TYR A 21 -6.11 11.07 17.90
N ALA A 22 -5.64 11.02 16.64
CA ALA A 22 -5.02 12.17 16.00
C ALA A 22 -6.01 13.32 15.78
N LEU A 23 -7.26 13.01 15.40
CA LEU A 23 -8.33 13.99 15.27
C LEU A 23 -8.72 14.61 16.61
N ASP A 24 -8.87 13.80 17.65
CA ASP A 24 -9.12 14.28 19.01
C ASP A 24 -7.99 15.19 19.50
N ALA A 25 -6.73 14.83 19.20
CA ALA A 25 -5.59 15.68 19.54
C ALA A 25 -5.62 17.01 18.78
N ARG A 26 -5.98 17.01 17.48
CA ARG A 26 -6.16 18.23 16.67
C ARG A 26 -7.21 19.16 17.28
N GLU A 27 -8.37 18.63 17.62
CA GLU A 27 -9.46 19.41 18.21
C GLU A 27 -9.09 19.96 19.60
N ASN A 28 -8.42 19.17 20.43
CA ASN A 28 -7.93 19.64 21.73
C ASN A 28 -6.89 20.76 21.59
N ILE A 29 -6.00 20.68 20.60
CA ILE A 29 -5.03 21.75 20.34
C ILE A 29 -5.76 23.04 19.97
N ARG A 30 -6.64 22.98 18.99
CA ARG A 30 -7.39 24.13 18.48
C ARG A 30 -8.27 24.78 19.54
N ASN A 31 -9.03 23.97 20.29
CA ASN A 31 -10.07 24.46 21.18
C ASN A 31 -9.57 24.79 22.60
N LYS A 32 -8.44 24.20 23.02
CA LYS A 32 -7.90 24.34 24.38
C LYS A 32 -6.47 24.84 24.40
N TYR A 33 -5.52 24.12 23.81
CA TYR A 33 -4.10 24.42 24.04
C TYR A 33 -3.62 25.70 23.35
N GLU A 34 -4.15 26.05 22.18
CA GLU A 34 -3.86 27.35 21.55
C GLU A 34 -4.32 28.53 22.42
N LYS A 35 -5.48 28.40 23.05
CA LYS A 35 -6.02 29.41 23.96
C LYS A 35 -5.13 29.55 25.19
N LEU A 36 -4.77 28.44 25.82
CA LEU A 36 -3.88 28.44 26.99
C LEU A 36 -2.49 29.02 26.66
N LEU A 37 -1.96 28.78 25.45
CA LEU A 37 -0.70 29.38 25.01
C LEU A 37 -0.84 30.91 24.86
N LYS A 38 -1.91 31.39 24.23
CA LYS A 38 -2.19 32.83 24.07
C LYS A 38 -2.40 33.55 25.41
N GLU A 39 -2.99 32.86 26.38
CA GLU A 39 -3.20 33.34 27.75
C GLU A 39 -1.93 33.26 28.62
N GLY A 40 -0.82 32.72 28.09
CA GLY A 40 0.44 32.54 28.84
C GLY A 40 0.36 31.46 29.93
N SER A 41 -0.70 30.63 29.92
CA SER A 41 -0.94 29.57 30.92
C SER A 41 -0.13 28.30 30.66
N ILE A 42 0.38 28.13 29.45
CA ILE A 42 1.36 27.08 29.10
C ILE A 42 2.51 27.70 28.29
N THR A 43 3.68 27.10 28.39
CA THR A 43 4.86 27.49 27.62
C THR A 43 4.77 27.02 26.18
N LYS A 44 5.58 27.63 25.30
CA LYS A 44 5.75 27.16 23.91
C LYS A 44 6.23 25.70 23.86
N GLU A 45 7.14 25.32 24.76
CA GLU A 45 7.65 23.95 24.84
C GLU A 45 6.56 22.94 25.23
N GLU A 46 5.68 23.30 26.16
CA GLU A 46 4.52 22.48 26.50
C GLU A 46 3.52 22.37 25.34
N PHE A 47 3.26 23.47 24.63
CA PHE A 47 2.42 23.45 23.44
C PHE A 47 2.98 22.50 22.37
N GLU A 48 4.30 22.57 22.13
CA GLU A 48 5.00 21.69 21.17
C GLU A 48 4.90 20.20 21.54
N LYS A 49 4.78 19.85 22.83
CA LYS A 49 4.56 18.45 23.24
C LYS A 49 3.18 17.94 22.78
N TYR A 50 2.15 18.78 22.82
CA TYR A 50 0.82 18.40 22.31
C TYR A 50 0.84 18.24 20.79
N GLU A 51 1.50 19.15 20.07
CA GLU A 51 1.72 19.03 18.61
C GLU A 51 2.47 17.74 18.25
N ASN A 52 3.56 17.43 18.95
CA ASN A 52 4.32 16.21 18.71
C ASN A 52 3.51 14.94 19.00
N ARG A 53 2.61 14.98 19.99
CA ARG A 53 1.71 13.85 20.29
C ARG A 53 0.71 13.62 19.17
N LYS A 54 0.14 14.68 18.58
CA LYS A 54 -0.74 14.59 17.40
C LYS A 54 0.01 13.97 16.22
N ILE A 55 1.22 14.44 15.93
CA ILE A 55 2.09 13.88 14.86
C ILE A 55 2.41 12.40 15.11
N ASN A 56 2.66 12.03 16.37
CA ASN A 56 2.89 10.63 16.73
C ASN A 56 1.66 9.76 16.43
N TYR A 57 0.44 10.20 16.75
CA TYR A 57 -0.77 9.47 16.39
C TYR A 57 -0.97 9.36 14.88
N LEU A 58 -0.69 10.43 14.12
CA LEU A 58 -0.71 10.38 12.66
C LEU A 58 0.28 9.34 12.11
N GLN A 59 1.50 9.30 12.64
CA GLN A 59 2.50 8.31 12.24
C GLN A 59 2.01 6.89 12.52
N GLN A 60 1.49 6.61 13.71
CA GLN A 60 1.02 5.28 14.10
C GLN A 60 -0.18 4.83 13.25
N ALA A 61 -1.12 5.73 12.98
CA ALA A 61 -2.25 5.47 12.09
C ALA A 61 -1.77 5.05 10.70
N VAL A 62 -0.89 5.85 10.09
CA VAL A 62 -0.35 5.55 8.75
C VAL A 62 0.48 4.27 8.74
N GLU A 63 1.29 4.03 9.77
CA GLU A 63 2.07 2.81 9.93
C GLU A 63 1.16 1.56 9.87
N LYS A 64 0.15 1.50 10.74
CA LYS A 64 -0.77 0.36 10.83
C LYS A 64 -1.61 0.18 9.57
N LEU A 65 -2.16 1.26 9.03
CA LEU A 65 -2.92 1.21 7.78
C LEU A 65 -2.04 0.72 6.62
N SER A 66 -0.78 1.17 6.54
CA SER A 66 0.15 0.71 5.51
C SER A 66 0.50 -0.78 5.66
N LYS A 67 0.64 -1.30 6.89
CA LYS A 67 0.84 -2.73 7.16
C LYS A 67 -0.37 -3.56 6.72
N GLY A 68 -1.57 -3.09 7.03
CA GLY A 68 -2.82 -3.67 6.55
C GLY A 68 -2.83 -3.75 5.02
N LEU A 69 -2.57 -2.62 4.35
CA LEU A 69 -2.54 -2.59 2.88
C LEU A 69 -1.41 -3.46 2.28
N LEU A 70 -0.27 -3.59 2.96
CA LEU A 70 0.83 -4.47 2.55
C LEU A 70 0.44 -5.96 2.59
N LEU A 71 -0.34 -6.38 3.58
CA LEU A 71 -0.87 -7.75 3.66
C LEU A 71 -1.64 -8.10 2.39
N ILE A 72 -2.50 -7.20 1.92
CA ILE A 72 -3.36 -7.37 0.75
C ILE A 72 -2.68 -7.05 -0.57
N TYR A 73 -1.60 -6.27 -0.55
CA TYR A 73 -0.87 -5.85 -1.74
C TYR A 73 -0.46 -7.03 -2.61
N ALA A 74 0.19 -8.03 -2.00
CA ALA A 74 0.69 -9.17 -2.76
C ALA A 74 -0.46 -9.99 -3.38
N GLY A 75 -1.61 -10.07 -2.70
CA GLY A 75 -2.77 -10.80 -3.22
C GLY A 75 -3.56 -10.03 -4.28
N ILE A 76 -3.81 -8.75 -4.07
CA ILE A 76 -4.69 -8.00 -4.96
C ILE A 76 -3.97 -7.54 -6.23
N ILE A 77 -2.65 -7.38 -6.17
CA ILE A 77 -1.88 -6.78 -7.27
C ILE A 77 -1.15 -7.84 -8.05
N LEU A 78 -0.46 -8.75 -7.36
CA LEU A 78 0.34 -9.75 -8.08
C LEU A 78 -0.53 -10.79 -8.80
N LEU A 79 -1.80 -11.01 -8.43
CA LEU A 79 -2.65 -11.97 -9.15
C LEU A 79 -3.10 -11.48 -10.51
N PRO A 80 -3.68 -10.28 -10.67
CA PRO A 80 -3.90 -9.69 -11.98
C PRO A 80 -2.63 -9.65 -12.82
N PHE A 81 -1.48 -9.39 -12.20
CA PHE A 81 -0.19 -9.50 -12.86
C PHE A 81 0.19 -10.91 -13.27
N MET A 82 0.01 -11.92 -12.41
CA MET A 82 0.28 -13.33 -12.71
C MET A 82 -0.66 -13.84 -13.79
N ILE A 83 -1.93 -13.44 -13.74
CA ILE A 83 -2.93 -13.72 -14.76
C ILE A 83 -2.48 -13.11 -16.08
N VAL A 84 -2.22 -11.81 -16.14
CA VAL A 84 -1.77 -11.16 -17.39
C VAL A 84 -0.42 -11.69 -17.86
N ALA A 85 0.47 -12.05 -16.93
CA ALA A 85 1.78 -12.62 -17.25
C ALA A 85 1.68 -13.99 -17.92
N GLU A 86 0.89 -14.89 -17.33
CA GLU A 86 0.60 -16.21 -17.90
C GLU A 86 -0.15 -16.06 -19.24
N MET A 87 -1.09 -15.11 -19.32
CA MET A 87 -1.78 -14.79 -20.58
C MET A 87 -0.84 -14.27 -21.66
N SER A 88 0.15 -13.46 -21.27
CA SER A 88 1.10 -12.84 -22.20
C SER A 88 2.18 -13.83 -22.66
N ASN A 89 2.39 -14.98 -21.99
CA ASN A 89 3.31 -16.04 -22.47
C ASN A 89 2.96 -16.54 -23.88
N PHE A 90 1.76 -16.24 -24.40
CA PHE A 90 1.43 -16.35 -25.81
C PHE A 90 2.14 -15.27 -26.64
N GLY A 91 3.38 -15.58 -27.07
CA GLY A 91 4.17 -14.76 -28.00
C GLY A 91 5.31 -13.95 -27.37
N ILE A 92 5.60 -14.13 -26.08
CA ILE A 92 6.73 -13.47 -25.40
C ILE A 92 8.07 -14.05 -25.90
N LYS A 93 8.98 -13.15 -26.30
CA LYS A 93 10.36 -13.49 -26.69
C LYS A 93 11.22 -14.09 -25.54
N HIS A 94 10.83 -13.89 -24.27
CA HIS A 94 11.63 -14.23 -23.08
C HIS A 94 10.84 -14.97 -21.96
N PRO A 95 10.41 -16.22 -22.19
CA PRO A 95 9.57 -16.98 -21.25
C PRO A 95 10.24 -17.33 -19.91
N ARG A 96 11.58 -17.49 -19.89
CA ARG A 96 12.33 -17.75 -18.64
C ARG A 96 12.28 -16.57 -17.67
N GLU A 97 12.44 -15.35 -18.18
CA GLU A 97 12.36 -14.13 -17.36
C GLU A 97 10.96 -13.97 -16.76
N MET A 98 9.92 -14.34 -17.51
CA MET A 98 8.55 -14.30 -17.01
C MET A 98 8.30 -15.33 -15.90
N GLN A 99 8.83 -16.54 -16.05
CA GLN A 99 8.77 -17.55 -15.00
C GLN A 99 9.47 -17.08 -13.71
N GLU A 100 10.60 -16.40 -13.84
CA GLU A 100 11.33 -15.81 -12.70
C GLU A 100 10.50 -14.75 -11.99
N ILE A 101 9.80 -13.89 -12.74
CA ILE A 101 8.88 -12.88 -12.20
C ILE A 101 7.73 -13.53 -11.45
N ILE A 102 7.10 -14.56 -12.04
CA ILE A 102 6.00 -15.31 -11.42
C ILE A 102 6.49 -15.96 -10.12
N ASN A 103 7.67 -16.58 -10.14
CA ASN A 103 8.26 -17.20 -8.96
C ASN A 103 8.59 -16.19 -7.85
N ASN A 104 9.15 -15.03 -8.22
CA ASN A 104 9.43 -13.94 -7.28
C ASN A 104 8.13 -13.38 -6.69
N ALA A 105 7.12 -13.14 -7.52
CA ALA A 105 5.79 -12.72 -7.07
C ALA A 105 5.19 -13.74 -6.09
N ARG A 106 5.22 -15.05 -6.40
CA ARG A 106 4.78 -16.12 -5.51
C ARG A 106 5.53 -16.12 -4.17
N ASN A 107 6.85 -15.93 -4.19
CA ASN A 107 7.66 -15.83 -2.98
C ASN A 107 7.29 -14.60 -2.14
N HIS A 108 7.02 -13.46 -2.76
CA HIS A 108 6.53 -12.27 -2.08
C HIS A 108 5.15 -12.50 -1.46
N ILE A 109 4.22 -13.15 -2.17
CA ILE A 109 2.91 -13.51 -1.61
C ILE A 109 3.11 -14.41 -0.38
N LYS A 110 3.95 -15.45 -0.47
CA LYS A 110 4.27 -16.33 0.68
C LYS A 110 4.81 -15.55 1.88
N LYS A 111 5.71 -14.59 1.66
CA LYS A 111 6.25 -13.72 2.73
C LYS A 111 5.20 -12.77 3.31
N SER A 112 4.39 -12.14 2.46
CA SER A 112 3.33 -11.20 2.90
C SER A 112 2.20 -11.89 3.67
N VAL A 113 1.97 -13.18 3.44
CA VAL A 113 0.96 -13.97 4.18
C VAL A 113 1.52 -14.52 5.50
N SER A 114 2.82 -14.34 5.77
CA SER A 114 3.48 -14.79 7.00
C SER A 114 3.43 -13.70 8.09
N LEU A 115 2.57 -13.90 9.09
CA LEU A 115 2.45 -13.03 10.27
C LEU A 115 3.80 -12.72 10.92
N ASN A 116 4.62 -13.75 11.13
CA ASN A 116 5.93 -13.64 11.76
C ASN A 116 6.88 -12.69 11.02
N GLU A 117 6.68 -12.48 9.70
CA GLU A 117 7.50 -11.57 8.92
C GLU A 117 6.98 -10.12 8.99
N ILE A 118 5.69 -9.92 9.28
CA ILE A 118 5.09 -8.59 9.40
C ILE A 118 5.24 -8.02 10.80
N GLU A 119 5.10 -8.84 11.83
CA GLU A 119 5.39 -8.42 13.22
C GLU A 119 6.85 -7.99 13.38
N LYS A 120 7.77 -8.64 12.65
CA LYS A 120 9.19 -8.29 12.63
C LYS A 120 9.47 -6.89 12.07
N LEU A 121 8.54 -6.30 11.30
CA LEU A 121 8.72 -4.98 10.68
C LEU A 121 8.75 -3.82 11.70
N GLY A 122 8.39 -4.07 12.96
CA GLY A 122 8.45 -3.06 14.02
C GLY A 122 7.76 -1.75 13.63
N HIS A 123 8.40 -0.61 13.89
CA HIS A 123 7.90 0.72 13.47
C HIS A 123 8.37 1.13 12.07
N GLU A 124 9.04 0.24 11.33
CA GLU A 124 9.67 0.54 10.04
C GLU A 124 9.09 -0.35 8.92
N PRO A 125 7.75 -0.32 8.68
CA PRO A 125 7.10 -1.21 7.72
C PRO A 125 7.57 -1.02 6.27
N ILE A 126 8.27 0.06 5.97
CA ILE A 126 8.82 0.35 4.64
C ILE A 126 10.27 -0.15 4.54
N LYS A 127 11.15 0.18 5.49
CA LYS A 127 12.58 -0.20 5.42
C LYS A 127 12.82 -1.68 5.62
N GLU A 128 12.09 -2.30 6.54
CA GLU A 128 12.30 -3.72 6.89
C GLU A 128 11.50 -4.66 6.00
N SER A 129 10.60 -4.12 5.16
CA SER A 129 9.86 -4.89 4.19
C SER A 129 10.65 -5.09 2.89
N ASN A 130 10.27 -6.12 2.11
CA ASN A 130 10.77 -6.29 0.75
C ASN A 130 10.04 -5.38 -0.27
N LEU A 131 9.56 -4.20 0.17
CA LEU A 131 8.76 -3.29 -0.65
C LEU A 131 9.54 -2.72 -1.82
N LYS A 132 10.84 -2.45 -1.63
CA LYS A 132 11.70 -1.98 -2.71
C LYS A 132 11.76 -3.00 -3.85
N GLU A 133 12.08 -4.25 -3.54
CA GLU A 133 12.17 -5.34 -4.51
C GLU A 133 10.84 -5.53 -5.23
N LEU A 134 9.74 -5.40 -4.50
CA LEU A 134 8.40 -5.57 -5.04
C LEU A 134 7.95 -4.37 -5.91
N LEU A 135 8.33 -3.14 -5.57
CA LEU A 135 8.17 -1.99 -6.45
C LEU A 135 9.01 -2.15 -7.72
N GLU A 136 10.27 -2.57 -7.61
CA GLU A 136 11.12 -2.84 -8.76
C GLU A 136 10.53 -3.91 -9.68
N LEU A 137 10.01 -5.00 -9.11
CA LEU A 137 9.35 -6.07 -9.86
C LEU A 137 8.11 -5.53 -10.59
N THR A 138 7.26 -4.78 -9.89
CA THR A 138 6.03 -4.20 -10.44
C THR A 138 6.34 -3.19 -11.55
N GLN A 139 7.39 -2.38 -11.39
CA GLN A 139 7.90 -1.48 -12.43
C GLN A 139 8.34 -2.23 -13.69
N ARG A 140 9.18 -3.25 -13.53
CA ARG A 140 9.65 -4.08 -14.65
C ARG A 140 8.47 -4.68 -15.40
N ASN A 141 7.44 -5.11 -14.67
CA ASN A 141 6.24 -5.70 -15.26
C ASN A 141 5.43 -4.69 -16.09
N TYR A 142 5.11 -3.53 -15.50
CA TYR A 142 4.39 -2.49 -16.21
C TYR A 142 5.13 -2.01 -17.46
N ARG A 143 6.45 -1.84 -17.37
CA ARG A 143 7.28 -1.42 -18.51
C ARG A 143 7.37 -2.48 -19.60
N ARG A 144 7.77 -3.70 -19.27
CA ARG A 144 8.15 -4.72 -20.26
C ARG A 144 6.96 -5.46 -20.86
N TYR A 145 5.93 -5.75 -20.06
CA TYR A 145 4.84 -6.63 -20.51
C TYR A 145 3.54 -5.87 -20.76
N LEU A 146 3.28 -4.81 -20.01
CA LEU A 146 2.07 -4.00 -20.18
C LEU A 146 2.28 -2.75 -21.03
N GLY A 147 3.52 -2.45 -21.42
CA GLY A 147 3.87 -1.25 -22.20
C GLY A 147 3.54 0.07 -21.50
N ASN A 148 3.26 0.06 -20.20
CA ASN A 148 2.81 1.22 -19.44
C ASN A 148 3.99 1.91 -18.75
N GLU A 149 4.75 2.66 -19.55
CA GLU A 149 5.92 3.42 -19.10
C GLU A 149 5.56 4.49 -18.07
N GLY A 150 4.32 5.01 -18.10
CA GLY A 150 3.82 5.99 -17.14
C GLY A 150 3.77 5.42 -15.72
N ILE A 151 3.05 4.31 -15.53
CA ILE A 151 2.94 3.65 -14.21
C ILE A 151 4.31 3.16 -13.73
N ALA A 152 5.15 2.62 -14.62
CA ALA A 152 6.51 2.23 -14.26
C ALA A 152 7.35 3.41 -13.74
N LYS A 153 7.26 4.59 -14.38
CA LYS A 153 7.93 5.82 -13.90
C LYS A 153 7.37 6.29 -12.56
N CYS A 154 6.05 6.26 -12.37
CA CYS A 154 5.43 6.57 -11.08
C CYS A 154 6.00 5.68 -9.98
N LEU A 155 5.95 4.36 -10.15
CA LEU A 155 6.48 3.40 -9.16
C LEU A 155 7.98 3.58 -8.90
N LYS A 156 8.76 3.99 -9.91
CA LYS A 156 10.18 4.34 -9.72
C LYS A 156 10.35 5.58 -8.85
N SER A 157 9.52 6.60 -9.03
CA SER A 157 9.54 7.79 -8.18
C SER A 157 9.18 7.44 -6.74
N VAL A 158 8.21 6.55 -6.52
CA VAL A 158 7.88 6.00 -5.20
C VAL A 158 9.08 5.30 -4.58
N GLU A 159 9.69 4.36 -5.30
CA GLU A 159 10.88 3.62 -4.85
C GLU A 159 12.04 4.56 -4.48
N ASN A 160 12.33 5.55 -5.33
CA ASN A 160 13.37 6.53 -5.08
C ASN A 160 13.09 7.36 -3.81
N PHE A 161 11.83 7.74 -3.58
CA PHE A 161 11.46 8.48 -2.38
C PHE A 161 11.63 7.63 -1.12
N ILE A 162 11.09 6.41 -1.09
CA ILE A 162 11.14 5.56 0.10
C ILE A 162 12.57 5.11 0.46
N THR A 163 13.43 4.98 -0.55
CA THR A 163 14.85 4.62 -0.34
C THR A 163 15.75 5.83 -0.11
N SER A 164 15.22 7.05 -0.29
CA SER A 164 15.99 8.28 -0.08
C SER A 164 16.34 8.49 1.40
N SER A 165 17.46 9.17 1.62
CA SER A 165 17.84 9.66 2.96
C SER A 165 16.80 10.62 3.53
N ILE A 166 16.62 10.64 4.85
CA ILE A 166 15.65 11.48 5.56
C ILE A 166 15.67 12.94 5.10
N LYS A 167 16.86 13.53 4.88
CA LYS A 167 17.02 14.92 4.39
C LYS A 167 16.30 15.22 3.06
N ASN A 168 16.03 14.20 2.25
CA ASN A 168 15.38 14.32 0.94
C ASN A 168 13.89 13.94 1.01
N ARG A 169 13.39 13.48 2.16
CA ARG A 169 11.97 13.14 2.35
C ARG A 169 11.23 14.42 2.75
N LYS A 170 10.76 15.17 1.77
CA LYS A 170 10.03 16.43 1.93
C LYS A 170 8.58 16.29 1.48
N TRP A 171 7.67 16.99 2.15
CA TRP A 171 6.24 16.96 1.81
C TRP A 171 5.99 17.31 0.34
N GLU A 172 6.61 18.38 -0.16
CA GLU A 172 6.45 18.80 -1.56
C GLU A 172 6.83 17.69 -2.55
N THR A 173 7.91 16.96 -2.27
CA THR A 173 8.36 15.85 -3.12
C THR A 173 7.37 14.69 -3.07
N LEU A 174 6.89 14.33 -1.88
CA LEU A 174 5.83 13.34 -1.71
C LEU A 174 4.60 13.73 -2.52
N TRP A 175 4.15 14.98 -2.37
CA TRP A 175 2.93 15.48 -2.98
C TRP A 175 3.01 15.55 -4.51
N GLU A 176 4.19 15.92 -5.05
CA GLU A 176 4.44 15.82 -6.48
C GLU A 176 4.31 14.40 -7.01
N ILE A 177 4.84 13.41 -6.28
CA ILE A 177 4.72 12.00 -6.66
C ILE A 177 3.25 11.59 -6.66
N VAL A 178 2.50 11.91 -5.60
CA VAL A 178 1.07 11.62 -5.49
C VAL A 178 0.31 12.18 -6.69
N LYS A 179 0.49 13.47 -7.02
CA LYS A 179 -0.17 14.12 -8.18
C LYS A 179 0.20 13.49 -9.51
N LYS A 180 1.48 13.15 -9.71
CA LYS A 180 1.96 12.52 -10.95
C LYS A 180 1.35 11.13 -11.11
N CYS A 181 1.34 10.35 -10.04
CA CYS A 181 0.80 9.00 -10.01
C CYS A 181 -0.71 8.96 -10.18
N GLU A 182 -1.46 9.88 -9.56
CA GLU A 182 -2.93 9.94 -9.63
C GLU A 182 -3.47 10.03 -11.06
N LYS A 183 -2.78 10.77 -11.93
CA LYS A 183 -3.17 10.90 -13.35
C LYS A 183 -2.93 9.62 -14.18
N LEU A 184 -2.17 8.67 -13.65
CA LEU A 184 -1.70 7.48 -14.37
C LEU A 184 -2.46 6.22 -13.98
N PHE A 185 -3.01 6.18 -12.77
CA PHE A 185 -3.86 5.09 -12.31
C PHE A 185 -5.30 5.28 -12.82
N ASN A 186 -5.45 5.16 -14.14
CA ASN A 186 -6.72 4.86 -14.80
C ASN A 186 -6.55 3.51 -15.52
N LEU A 187 -6.38 2.46 -14.70
CA LEU A 187 -6.15 1.07 -15.11
C LEU A 187 -7.39 0.45 -15.76
N SER A 188 -8.55 1.09 -15.61
CA SER A 188 -9.84 0.62 -16.09
C SER A 188 -9.83 0.15 -17.56
N GLN A 189 -9.07 0.78 -18.45
CA GLN A 189 -9.03 0.42 -19.88
C GLN A 189 -8.26 -0.89 -20.12
N LEU A 190 -7.01 -0.98 -19.62
CA LEU A 190 -6.15 -2.15 -19.80
C LEU A 190 -6.72 -3.38 -19.06
N MET A 191 -7.32 -3.16 -17.90
CA MET A 191 -7.94 -4.23 -17.14
C MET A 191 -9.24 -4.70 -17.76
N LYS A 192 -10.05 -3.82 -18.39
CA LYS A 192 -11.26 -4.23 -19.14
C LYS A 192 -10.94 -5.18 -20.30
N GLU A 193 -9.88 -4.90 -21.08
CA GLU A 193 -9.50 -5.73 -22.23
C GLU A 193 -9.02 -7.12 -21.78
N ASN A 194 -8.19 -7.19 -20.72
CA ASN A 194 -7.77 -8.46 -20.14
C ASN A 194 -8.92 -9.21 -19.43
N LEU A 195 -9.84 -8.48 -18.77
CA LEU A 195 -11.07 -9.03 -18.18
C LEU A 195 -11.91 -9.74 -19.24
N GLN A 196 -12.07 -9.12 -20.42
CA GLN A 196 -12.90 -9.66 -21.48
C GLN A 196 -12.31 -10.96 -22.03
N LEU A 197 -10.99 -11.06 -22.17
CA LEU A 197 -10.32 -12.30 -22.55
C LEU A 197 -10.47 -13.39 -21.47
N PHE A 198 -10.36 -13.01 -20.21
CA PHE A 198 -10.53 -13.92 -19.09
C PHE A 198 -11.96 -14.46 -18.98
N VAL A 199 -12.95 -13.58 -19.02
CA VAL A 199 -14.39 -13.91 -19.00
C VAL A 199 -14.77 -14.78 -20.19
N LYS A 200 -14.26 -14.48 -21.38
CA LYS A 200 -14.48 -15.33 -22.58
C LYS A 200 -13.92 -16.73 -22.37
N CYS A 201 -12.72 -16.86 -21.81
CA CYS A 201 -12.17 -18.18 -21.52
C CYS A 201 -13.00 -18.96 -20.48
N ILE A 202 -13.38 -18.36 -19.35
CA ILE A 202 -14.23 -19.03 -18.34
C ILE A 202 -15.55 -19.52 -18.98
N ASN A 203 -16.09 -18.77 -19.94
CA ASN A 203 -17.28 -19.15 -20.69
C ASN A 203 -17.01 -20.17 -21.83
N ASN A 204 -15.94 -20.96 -21.72
CA ASN A 204 -15.52 -22.00 -22.66
C ASN A 204 -15.21 -21.51 -24.08
N ASP A 205 -14.85 -20.23 -24.27
CA ASP A 205 -14.29 -19.79 -25.54
C ASP A 205 -12.89 -20.40 -25.73
N LYS A 206 -12.81 -21.47 -26.52
CA LYS A 206 -11.58 -22.22 -26.77
C LYS A 206 -10.46 -21.36 -27.35
N GLU A 207 -10.78 -20.32 -28.11
CA GLU A 207 -9.79 -19.42 -28.68
C GLU A 207 -9.20 -18.50 -27.61
N SER A 208 -10.04 -17.88 -26.78
CA SER A 208 -9.57 -17.10 -25.63
C SER A 208 -8.81 -17.97 -24.63
N CYS A 209 -9.29 -19.17 -24.28
CA CYS A 209 -8.57 -20.07 -23.37
C CYS A 209 -7.23 -20.54 -23.92
N ARG A 210 -7.14 -20.85 -25.22
CA ARG A 210 -5.85 -21.12 -25.86
C ARG A 210 -4.91 -19.94 -25.71
N LYS A 211 -5.39 -18.69 -25.84
CA LYS A 211 -4.58 -17.48 -25.65
C LYS A 211 -4.12 -17.28 -24.19
N LEU A 212 -4.84 -17.79 -23.19
CA LEU A 212 -4.46 -17.60 -21.78
C LEU A 212 -3.43 -18.60 -21.25
N ASN A 213 -3.29 -19.78 -21.86
CA ASN A 213 -2.32 -20.86 -21.54
C ASN A 213 -2.06 -21.14 -20.05
N LEU A 214 -3.07 -20.92 -19.20
CA LEU A 214 -3.05 -21.29 -17.80
C LEU A 214 -3.23 -22.82 -17.69
N SER A 215 -2.62 -23.45 -16.68
CA SER A 215 -2.85 -24.88 -16.44
C SER A 215 -4.34 -25.16 -16.19
N ASP A 216 -4.83 -26.33 -16.63
CA ASP A 216 -6.24 -26.73 -16.45
C ASP A 216 -6.68 -26.65 -14.98
N ALA A 217 -5.78 -26.95 -14.03
CA ALA A 217 -6.07 -26.85 -12.60
C ALA A 217 -6.27 -25.40 -12.11
N VAL A 218 -5.52 -24.45 -12.66
CA VAL A 218 -5.67 -23.01 -12.33
C VAL A 218 -6.91 -22.44 -13.01
N LEU A 219 -7.16 -22.81 -14.27
CA LEU A 219 -8.38 -22.45 -14.99
C LEU A 219 -9.62 -22.98 -14.28
N ASP A 220 -9.63 -24.23 -13.84
CA ASP A 220 -10.76 -24.82 -13.11
C ASP A 220 -11.04 -24.11 -11.79
N GLN A 221 -10.00 -23.69 -11.05
CA GLN A 221 -10.21 -22.96 -9.80
C GLN A 221 -10.73 -21.53 -10.03
N LEU A 222 -10.22 -20.87 -11.06
CA LEU A 222 -10.63 -19.52 -11.45
C LEU A 222 -12.03 -19.51 -12.09
N ALA A 223 -12.36 -20.51 -12.91
CA ALA A 223 -13.67 -20.71 -13.53
C ALA A 223 -14.78 -21.06 -12.53
N LYS A 224 -14.43 -21.70 -11.41
CA LYS A 224 -15.38 -21.92 -10.29
C LYS A 224 -15.73 -20.62 -9.55
N ASN A 225 -14.96 -19.55 -9.73
CA ASN A 225 -15.14 -18.29 -9.02
C ASN A 225 -14.96 -17.06 -9.93
N PRO A 226 -15.76 -16.90 -11.01
CA PRO A 226 -15.58 -15.82 -11.98
C PRO A 226 -15.72 -14.41 -11.37
N TYR A 227 -16.54 -14.30 -10.33
CA TYR A 227 -16.75 -13.06 -9.60
C TYR A 227 -15.50 -12.59 -8.83
N ILE A 228 -14.69 -13.51 -8.30
CA ILE A 228 -13.44 -13.19 -7.59
C ILE A 228 -12.43 -12.51 -8.51
N ILE A 229 -12.46 -12.84 -9.80
CA ILE A 229 -11.52 -12.27 -10.78
C ILE A 229 -11.89 -10.83 -11.07
N ASN A 230 -13.17 -10.57 -11.37
CA ASN A 230 -13.68 -9.22 -11.54
C ASN A 230 -13.42 -8.36 -10.30
N PHE A 231 -13.66 -8.94 -9.11
CA PHE A 231 -13.32 -8.31 -7.85
C PHE A 231 -11.81 -8.03 -7.72
N SER A 232 -10.95 -8.99 -8.03
CA SER A 232 -9.49 -8.83 -7.92
C SER A 232 -8.99 -7.67 -8.78
N PHE A 233 -9.46 -7.56 -10.03
CA PHE A 233 -9.11 -6.48 -10.93
C PHE A 233 -9.68 -5.13 -10.45
N ALA A 234 -10.97 -5.05 -10.10
CA ALA A 234 -11.54 -3.81 -9.55
C ALA A 234 -10.79 -3.34 -8.29
N MET A 235 -10.38 -4.28 -7.45
CA MET A 235 -9.58 -4.01 -6.27
C MET A 235 -8.14 -3.63 -6.60
N THR A 236 -7.52 -4.12 -7.68
CA THR A 236 -6.17 -3.72 -8.09
C THR A 236 -6.08 -2.22 -8.32
N GLU A 237 -7.04 -1.63 -9.01
CA GLU A 237 -7.01 -0.20 -9.31
C GLU A 237 -7.12 0.65 -8.04
N MET A 238 -8.10 0.35 -7.20
CA MET A 238 -8.31 1.07 -5.94
C MET A 238 -7.16 0.80 -4.95
N SER A 239 -6.77 -0.46 -4.75
CA SER A 239 -5.80 -0.83 -3.71
C SER A 239 -4.37 -0.43 -4.05
N ILE A 240 -3.96 -0.42 -5.32
CA ILE A 240 -2.59 0.03 -5.68
C ILE A 240 -2.41 1.48 -5.29
N LYS A 241 -3.36 2.34 -5.65
CA LYS A 241 -3.23 3.77 -5.40
C LYS A 241 -3.17 4.05 -3.90
N GLU A 242 -4.11 3.48 -3.16
CA GLU A 242 -4.19 3.62 -1.71
C GLU A 242 -2.94 3.06 -1.02
N PHE A 243 -2.44 1.90 -1.47
CA PHE A 243 -1.19 1.36 -0.96
C PHE A 243 0.01 2.27 -1.23
N ILE A 244 0.15 2.79 -2.46
CA ILE A 244 1.27 3.66 -2.83
C ILE A 244 1.24 4.92 -1.97
N ASP A 245 0.09 5.57 -1.90
CA ASP A 245 -0.10 6.80 -1.13
C ASP A 245 0.25 6.59 0.35
N MET A 246 -0.28 5.52 0.95
CA MET A 246 -0.01 5.17 2.34
C MET A 246 1.45 4.75 2.57
N SER A 247 2.10 4.10 1.61
CA SER A 247 3.50 3.71 1.70
C SER A 247 4.46 4.90 1.67
N ILE A 248 4.20 5.87 0.80
CA ILE A 248 5.01 7.10 0.73
C ILE A 248 4.80 7.92 2.01
N LEU A 249 3.56 8.05 2.47
CA LEU A 249 3.25 8.76 3.70
C LEU A 249 3.85 8.07 4.93
N ALA A 250 3.78 6.73 5.01
CA ALA A 250 4.42 5.95 6.06
C ALA A 250 5.93 6.22 6.07
N SER A 251 6.59 6.12 4.91
CA SER A 251 8.02 6.39 4.77
C SER A 251 8.41 7.82 5.16
N TYR A 252 7.52 8.78 4.94
CA TYR A 252 7.75 10.18 5.29
C TYR A 252 7.68 10.40 6.81
N LEU A 253 6.71 9.78 7.49
CA LEU A 253 6.48 9.94 8.93
C LEU A 253 7.29 8.96 9.81
N GLU A 254 7.70 7.81 9.27
CA GLU A 254 8.43 6.73 9.97
C GLU A 254 9.60 7.22 10.83
N PRO A 255 10.48 8.14 10.39
CA PRO A 255 11.58 8.61 11.21
C PRO A 255 11.17 9.35 12.49
N LEU A 256 9.88 9.69 12.63
CA LEU A 256 9.28 10.41 13.76
C LEU A 256 8.51 9.48 14.73
N SER A 257 8.61 8.16 14.59
CA SER A 257 7.90 7.18 15.46
C SER A 257 8.19 7.30 16.95
N THR A 258 9.26 7.99 17.34
CA THR A 258 9.62 8.26 18.74
C THR A 258 9.65 9.75 19.06
N ILE A 259 8.90 10.58 18.32
CA ILE A 259 8.97 12.05 18.41
C ILE A 259 8.68 12.60 19.80
N THR A 260 7.83 11.89 20.55
CA THR A 260 7.46 12.22 21.93
C THR A 260 8.63 12.12 22.93
N ARG A 261 9.76 11.51 22.54
CA ARG A 261 10.95 11.30 23.38
C ARG A 261 12.14 12.19 23.00
N TYR A 262 12.00 13.09 22.03
CA TYR A 262 13.13 13.92 21.60
C TYR A 262 13.53 14.94 22.67
N SER A 263 14.68 14.68 23.30
CA SER A 263 15.45 15.68 24.05
C SER A 263 16.41 16.41 23.11
N ILE A 264 16.62 17.72 23.32
CA ILE A 264 17.51 18.57 22.51
C ILE A 264 18.93 17.95 22.48
N SER A 265 19.39 17.53 21.30
CA SER A 265 20.72 16.95 21.07
C SER A 265 21.39 17.61 19.87
N SER A 266 22.71 17.80 19.93
CA SER A 266 23.53 18.34 18.83
C SER A 266 23.95 17.29 17.78
N ASN A 267 23.41 16.06 17.86
CA ASN A 267 23.74 14.99 16.92
C ASN A 267 23.19 15.31 15.51
N PRO A 268 23.98 15.16 14.43
CA PRO A 268 23.51 15.32 13.05
C PRO A 268 22.22 14.55 12.70
N ALA A 269 22.04 13.34 13.23
CA ALA A 269 20.81 12.57 13.02
C ALA A 269 19.58 13.23 13.68
N TYR A 270 19.78 13.93 14.80
CA TYR A 270 18.75 14.71 15.46
C TYR A 270 18.39 15.95 14.64
N ILE A 271 19.39 16.64 14.07
CA ILE A 271 19.18 17.81 13.22
C ILE A 271 18.28 17.46 12.02
N THR A 272 18.60 16.37 11.31
CA THR A 272 17.78 15.94 10.16
C THR A 272 16.36 15.54 10.55
N ARG A 273 16.17 14.90 11.71
CA ARG A 273 14.84 14.58 12.24
C ARG A 273 14.07 15.83 12.67
N LYS A 274 14.76 16.83 13.22
CA LYS A 274 14.16 18.12 13.55
C LYS A 274 13.73 18.87 12.30
N GLU A 275 14.55 18.91 11.26
CA GLU A 275 14.19 19.51 9.97
C GLU A 275 12.99 18.81 9.32
N LEU A 276 12.90 17.48 9.45
CA LEU A 276 11.71 16.73 9.02
C LEU A 276 10.48 17.05 9.89
N LEU A 277 10.64 17.16 11.22
CA LEU A 277 9.55 17.53 12.11
C LEU A 277 8.97 18.90 11.77
N GLU A 278 9.82 19.90 11.50
CA GLU A 278 9.36 21.23 11.10
C GLU A 278 8.63 21.18 9.75
N ASP A 279 9.14 20.42 8.78
CA ASP A 279 8.48 20.18 7.48
C ASP A 279 7.08 19.56 7.67
N VAL A 280 6.98 18.55 8.54
CA VAL A 280 5.69 17.93 8.90
C VAL A 280 4.80 18.95 9.58
N ARG A 281 5.33 19.76 10.50
CA ARG A 281 4.56 20.75 11.26
C ARG A 281 3.91 21.80 10.36
N GLU A 282 4.65 22.26 9.36
CA GLU A 282 4.19 23.24 8.36
C GLU A 282 3.03 22.69 7.51
N HIS A 283 3.01 21.37 7.25
CA HIS A 283 2.06 20.73 6.34
C HIS A 283 1.01 19.85 7.05
N GLN A 284 0.82 19.99 8.36
CA GLN A 284 -0.04 19.07 9.12
C GLN A 284 -1.49 19.06 8.63
N ASP A 285 -2.05 20.22 8.30
CA ASP A 285 -3.44 20.28 7.81
C ASP A 285 -3.59 19.60 6.44
N ASP A 286 -2.57 19.70 5.58
CA ASP A 286 -2.53 18.99 4.29
C ASP A 286 -2.41 17.48 4.49
N ILE A 287 -1.53 17.05 5.41
CA ILE A 287 -1.34 15.64 5.78
C ILE A 287 -2.65 15.05 6.32
N ILE A 288 -3.30 15.75 7.25
CA ILE A 288 -4.58 15.34 7.84
C ILE A 288 -5.66 15.25 6.77
N SER A 289 -5.81 16.27 5.93
CA SER A 289 -6.82 16.28 4.86
C SER A 289 -6.58 15.17 3.84
N PHE A 290 -5.33 14.91 3.49
CA PHE A 290 -4.95 13.81 2.63
C PHE A 290 -5.30 12.47 3.28
N LEU A 291 -4.88 12.24 4.54
CA LEU A 291 -5.11 11.00 5.25
C LEU A 291 -6.60 10.73 5.53
N GLU A 292 -7.39 11.76 5.82
CA GLU A 292 -8.83 11.65 6.07
C GLU A 292 -9.57 10.99 4.90
N MET A 293 -9.28 11.45 3.67
CA MET A 293 -9.82 10.84 2.46
C MET A 293 -9.42 9.36 2.34
N LYS A 294 -8.16 9.03 2.63
CA LYS A 294 -7.63 7.66 2.53
C LYS A 294 -8.25 6.73 3.58
N VAL A 295 -8.31 7.18 4.82
CA VAL A 295 -8.98 6.48 5.92
C VAL A 295 -10.45 6.24 5.59
N GLN A 296 -11.15 7.21 5.00
CA GLN A 296 -12.55 7.03 4.63
C GLN A 296 -12.74 5.99 3.52
N ILE A 297 -11.86 5.96 2.51
CA ILE A 297 -11.86 4.92 1.47
C ILE A 297 -11.67 3.54 2.13
N VAL A 298 -10.66 3.41 2.99
CA VAL A 298 -10.37 2.16 3.70
C VAL A 298 -11.52 1.74 4.62
N LYS A 299 -12.12 2.67 5.37
CA LYS A 299 -13.31 2.44 6.22
C LYS A 299 -14.47 1.89 5.39
N ASN A 300 -14.71 2.45 4.20
CA ASN A 300 -15.77 1.98 3.32
C ASN A 300 -15.49 0.58 2.75
N LEU A 301 -14.22 0.27 2.46
CA LEU A 301 -13.81 -1.06 2.00
C LEU A 301 -14.03 -2.12 3.08
N VAL A 302 -13.58 -1.90 4.31
CA VAL A 302 -13.68 -2.92 5.38
C VAL A 302 -15.11 -3.12 5.90
N LYS A 303 -15.98 -2.12 5.75
CA LYS A 303 -17.41 -2.23 6.08
C LYS A 303 -18.23 -2.98 5.02
N ASN A 304 -17.63 -3.29 3.88
CA ASN A 304 -18.30 -4.05 2.83
C ASN A 304 -18.08 -5.54 3.08
N ASP A 305 -19.12 -6.24 3.55
CA ASP A 305 -19.06 -7.68 3.84
C ASP A 305 -18.66 -8.49 2.60
N GLU A 306 -19.10 -8.07 1.41
CA GLU A 306 -18.75 -8.70 0.13
C GLU A 306 -17.26 -8.53 -0.17
N PHE A 307 -16.67 -7.39 0.19
CA PHE A 307 -15.23 -7.17 0.07
C PHE A 307 -14.44 -8.14 0.94
N VAL A 308 -14.79 -8.26 2.23
CA VAL A 308 -14.10 -9.14 3.18
C VAL A 308 -14.24 -10.62 2.79
N GLU A 309 -15.43 -11.02 2.35
CA GLU A 309 -15.70 -12.38 1.88
C GLU A 309 -14.89 -12.70 0.62
N ASN A 310 -14.90 -11.81 -0.37
CA ASN A 310 -14.13 -11.99 -1.60
C ASN A 310 -12.62 -12.01 -1.36
N MET A 311 -12.12 -11.17 -0.46
CA MET A 311 -10.71 -11.20 -0.03
C MET A 311 -10.35 -12.54 0.59
N SER A 312 -11.20 -13.08 1.46
CA SER A 312 -10.98 -14.38 2.08
C SER A 312 -10.93 -15.50 1.04
N LYS A 313 -11.86 -15.51 0.08
CA LYS A 313 -11.87 -16.49 -1.01
C LYS A 313 -10.67 -16.33 -1.95
N LEU A 314 -10.24 -15.10 -2.24
CA LEU A 314 -9.04 -14.80 -3.03
C LEU A 314 -7.79 -15.40 -2.37
N TYR A 315 -7.63 -15.23 -1.06
CA TYR A 315 -6.53 -15.86 -0.30
C TYR A 315 -6.62 -17.38 -0.22
N GLU A 316 -7.82 -17.95 -0.23
CA GLU A 316 -7.99 -19.41 -0.32
C GLU A 316 -7.51 -19.93 -1.67
N VAL A 317 -7.91 -19.26 -2.76
CA VAL A 317 -7.41 -19.55 -4.12
C VAL A 317 -5.89 -19.41 -4.17
N PHE A 318 -5.32 -18.38 -3.56
CA PHE A 318 -3.87 -18.24 -3.44
C PHE A 318 -3.19 -19.36 -2.69
N GLY A 319 -3.73 -19.75 -1.54
CA GLY A 319 -3.20 -20.86 -0.76
C GLY A 319 -3.08 -22.12 -1.63
N LYS A 320 -4.08 -22.38 -2.47
CA LYS A 320 -4.08 -23.52 -3.40
C LYS A 320 -3.10 -23.35 -4.57
N ILE A 321 -3.04 -22.16 -5.18
CA ILE A 321 -2.08 -21.86 -6.28
C ILE A 321 -0.63 -21.96 -5.78
N LEU A 322 -0.33 -21.52 -4.56
CA LEU A 322 1.02 -21.51 -3.99
C LEU A 322 1.50 -22.87 -3.47
N GLN A 323 0.58 -23.84 -3.33
CA GLN A 323 0.84 -25.21 -2.89
C GLN A 323 1.17 -26.18 -4.04
N ASN A 324 0.84 -25.84 -5.28
CA ASN A 324 1.22 -26.62 -6.46
C ASN A 324 2.52 -26.06 -7.08
N PRO A 325 3.62 -26.83 -7.08
CA PRO A 325 4.89 -26.41 -7.67
C PRO A 325 4.82 -26.20 -9.19
#